data_AF-A0A7X8BHQ0-F1
#
_entry.id   AF-A0A7X8BHQ0-F1
#
_cell.length_a   1.000
_cell.length_b   1.000
_cell.length_c   1.000
_cell.angle_alpha   90.00
_cell.angle_beta   90.00
_cell.angle_gamma   90.00
#
_symmetry.space_group_name_H-M   'P 1'
#
loop_
_entity.id
_entity.type
_entity.pdbx_description
1 polymer ?
#
loop_
_entity_poly.entity_id
_entity_poly.type
_entity_poly.pdbx_seq_one_letter_code
_entity_poly.pdbx_strand_id
1 'polypeptide(L)'
;MQGTPRNGTVLASRTRISICGEGEPLLVVGERINPSRKGPLREAMIAGNWTQVREEARLQAEAGAQAIDINGGIPGHDRFRLISSAVAAVEAAVPLPISIDSEDPLILERVARSVAGIPLLNSVTCEPEVLEKGLAAAERTGAALVVLTMDSRGIPEDAKGRLFLAERAA
;
A
#
# COMPACT_ATOMS: atom_id res chain seq x y z
N MET A 1 -12.71 26.25 -12.05
CA MET A 1 -11.30 25.98 -12.40
C MET A 1 -11.17 24.48 -12.61
N GLN A 2 -11.16 24.03 -13.87
CA GLN A 2 -10.86 22.63 -14.19
C GLN A 2 -9.35 22.52 -14.27
N GLY A 3 -8.74 21.88 -13.27
CA GLY A 3 -7.31 21.62 -13.27
C GLY A 3 -6.98 20.68 -14.42
N THR A 4 -5.93 21.00 -15.18
CA THR A 4 -5.33 20.09 -16.14
C THR A 4 -5.06 18.75 -15.42
N PRO A 5 -5.43 17.58 -16.01
CA PRO A 5 -5.08 16.30 -15.41
C PRO A 5 -3.56 16.28 -15.21
N ARG A 6 -3.11 16.07 -13.97
CA ARG A 6 -1.69 15.85 -13.73
C ARG A 6 -1.35 14.47 -14.29
N ASN A 7 -0.30 14.38 -15.09
CA ASN A 7 0.22 13.10 -15.58
C ASN A 7 0.90 12.36 -14.41
N GLY A 8 0.13 11.58 -13.65
CA GLY A 8 0.68 10.79 -12.56
C GLY A 8 -0.37 10.10 -11.70
N THR A 9 0.08 9.09 -10.97
CA THR A 9 -0.70 8.40 -9.94
C THR A 9 -0.76 9.29 -8.70
N VAL A 10 -1.97 9.61 -8.25
CA VAL A 10 -2.22 10.44 -7.08
C VAL A 10 -2.55 9.57 -5.88
N LEU A 11 -1.84 9.77 -4.78
CA LEU A 11 -2.18 9.27 -3.45
C LEU A 11 -2.62 10.45 -2.58
N ALA A 12 -3.58 10.24 -1.69
CA ALA A 12 -4.08 11.30 -0.83
C ALA A 12 -4.40 10.79 0.57
N SER A 13 -4.22 11.67 1.56
CA SER A 13 -4.73 11.54 2.92
C SER A 13 -5.83 12.59 3.16
N ARG A 14 -6.29 12.73 4.42
CA ARG A 14 -7.21 13.82 4.81
C ARG A 14 -6.70 15.22 4.45
N THR A 15 -5.39 15.44 4.47
CA THR A 15 -4.80 16.79 4.38
C THR A 15 -3.57 16.88 3.50
N ARG A 16 -3.14 15.79 2.85
CA ARG A 16 -1.95 15.77 2.00
C ARG A 16 -2.19 15.00 0.71
N ILE A 17 -1.56 15.47 -0.36
CA ILE A 17 -1.51 14.80 -1.67
C ILE A 17 -0.06 14.47 -1.97
N SER A 18 0.19 13.24 -2.42
CA SER A 18 1.49 12.77 -2.90
C SER A 18 1.30 12.23 -4.32
N ILE A 19 2.09 12.72 -5.28
CA ILE A 19 1.93 12.39 -6.70
C ILE A 19 3.19 11.65 -7.15
N CYS A 20 3.00 10.55 -7.88
CA CYS A 20 4.05 9.81 -8.55
C CYS A 20 3.82 9.88 -10.06
N GLY A 21 4.74 10.49 -10.79
CA GLY A 21 4.58 10.69 -12.23
C GLY A 21 5.68 11.53 -12.84
N GLU A 22 5.60 11.71 -14.16
CA GLU A 22 6.55 12.51 -14.90
C GLU A 22 6.54 13.97 -14.41
N GLY A 23 7.73 14.51 -14.12
CA GLY A 23 7.90 15.88 -13.62
C GLY A 23 7.60 16.07 -12.13
N GLU A 24 7.15 15.04 -11.41
CA GLU A 24 6.99 15.07 -9.96
C GLU A 24 8.27 14.56 -9.26
N PRO A 25 8.58 15.01 -8.04
CA PRO A 25 9.68 14.45 -7.25
C PRO A 25 9.51 12.94 -7.00
N LEU A 26 10.62 12.25 -6.73
CA LEU A 26 10.58 10.85 -6.27
C LEU A 26 9.63 10.72 -5.06
N LEU A 27 8.60 9.88 -5.18
CA LEU A 27 7.70 9.56 -4.08
C LEU A 27 8.35 8.51 -3.18
N VAL A 28 8.74 8.91 -1.96
CA VAL A 28 9.31 8.00 -0.96
C VAL A 28 8.18 7.32 -0.16
N VAL A 29 8.11 5.99 -0.19
CA VAL A 29 7.18 5.19 0.62
C VAL A 29 7.93 4.60 1.80
N GLY A 30 7.50 4.90 3.02
CA GLY A 30 8.07 4.31 4.23
C GLY A 30 7.62 2.86 4.41
N GLU A 31 8.55 1.91 4.50
CA GLU A 31 8.30 0.45 4.53
C GLU A 31 8.37 -0.19 5.94
N ARG A 32 8.68 0.58 6.99
CA ARG A 32 9.13 0.03 8.27
C ARG A 32 8.00 -0.56 9.12
N ILE A 33 6.74 -0.30 8.79
CA ILE A 33 5.58 -0.91 9.45
C ILE A 33 5.31 -2.29 8.81
N ASN A 34 6.27 -3.20 9.03
CA ASN A 34 6.24 -4.55 8.48
C ASN A 34 6.61 -5.59 9.56
N PRO A 35 5.63 -6.36 10.08
CA PRO A 35 5.85 -7.28 11.19
C PRO A 35 6.33 -8.68 10.76
N SER A 36 6.83 -8.84 9.53
CA SER A 36 7.31 -10.13 9.00
C SER A 36 8.48 -10.70 9.80
N ARG A 37 9.36 -9.84 10.33
CA ARG A 37 10.47 -10.22 11.21
C ARG A 37 10.03 -10.20 12.67
N LYS A 38 10.56 -11.14 13.47
CA LYS A 38 10.40 -11.10 14.92
C LYS A 38 11.01 -9.82 15.46
N GLY A 39 10.31 -9.18 16.40
CA GLY A 39 10.79 -7.96 17.04
C GLY A 39 9.67 -7.19 17.72
N PRO A 40 10.02 -6.04 18.32
CA PRO A 40 9.08 -5.27 19.14
C PRO A 40 7.79 -4.88 18.40
N LEU A 41 7.89 -4.44 17.14
CA LEU A 41 6.73 -4.03 16.35
C LEU A 41 5.72 -5.16 16.21
N ARG A 42 6.20 -6.37 15.86
CA ARG A 42 5.36 -7.56 15.72
C ARG A 42 4.68 -7.92 17.04
N GLU A 43 5.42 -7.91 18.14
CA GLU A 43 4.88 -8.21 19.47
C GLU A 43 3.82 -7.19 19.90
N ALA A 44 4.08 -5.91 19.63
CA ALA A 44 3.16 -4.81 19.91
C ALA A 44 1.86 -4.95 19.10
N MET A 45 1.94 -5.24 17.80
CA MET A 45 0.78 -5.46 16.94
C MET A 45 -0.07 -6.66 17.38
N ILE A 46 0.56 -7.77 17.80
CA ILE A 46 -0.14 -8.94 18.35
C ILE A 46 -0.87 -8.61 19.65
N ALA A 47 -0.23 -7.82 20.52
CA ALA A 47 -0.81 -7.39 21.78
C ALA A 47 -1.86 -6.27 21.64
N GLY A 48 -2.13 -5.78 20.42
CA GLY A 48 -2.99 -4.62 20.18
C GLY A 48 -2.42 -3.30 20.73
N ASN A 49 -1.11 -3.24 20.97
CA ASN A 49 -0.41 -2.03 21.38
C ASN A 49 0.11 -1.25 20.16
N TRP A 50 -0.67 -0.27 19.73
CA TRP A 50 -0.38 0.52 18.53
C TRP A 50 0.60 1.68 18.75
N THR A 51 1.20 1.80 19.94
CA THR A 51 2.14 2.90 20.24
C THR A 51 3.38 2.85 19.36
N GLN A 52 3.94 1.66 19.14
CA GLN A 52 5.11 1.49 18.28
C GLN A 52 4.79 1.75 16.81
N VAL A 53 3.59 1.38 16.34
CA VAL A 53 3.12 1.68 14.97
C VAL A 53 3.05 3.19 14.75
N ARG A 54 2.49 3.94 15.72
CA ARG A 54 2.42 5.41 15.65
C ARG A 54 3.81 6.05 15.63
N GLU A 55 4.72 5.54 16.45
CA GLU A 55 6.08 6.07 16.53
C GLU A 55 6.86 5.81 15.24
N GLU A 56 6.80 4.59 14.72
CA GLU A 56 7.44 4.23 13.45
C GLU A 56 6.86 5.05 12.28
N ALA A 57 5.57 5.38 12.30
CA ALA A 57 4.97 6.29 11.31
C ALA A 57 5.56 7.72 11.40
N ARG A 58 5.72 8.27 12.61
CA ARG A 58 6.30 9.61 12.82
C ARG A 58 7.76 9.65 12.38
N LEU A 59 8.55 8.68 12.80
CA LEU A 59 9.96 8.58 12.42
C LEU A 59 10.14 8.51 10.90
N GLN A 60 9.30 7.74 10.20
CA GLN A 60 9.33 7.68 8.74
C GLN A 60 8.91 9.01 8.09
N ALA A 61 7.88 9.67 8.62
CA ALA A 61 7.47 10.99 8.13
C ALA A 61 8.57 12.06 8.32
N GLU A 62 9.23 12.07 9.47
CA GLU A 62 10.38 12.94 9.78
C GLU A 62 11.58 12.64 8.88
N ALA A 63 11.79 11.36 8.52
CA ALA A 63 12.81 10.93 7.57
C ALA A 63 12.46 11.25 6.09
N GLY A 64 11.30 11.87 5.83
CA GLY A 64 10.91 12.33 4.49
C GLY A 64 9.97 11.41 3.72
N ALA A 65 9.37 10.41 4.36
CA ALA A 65 8.33 9.60 3.72
C ALA A 65 7.15 10.46 3.27
N GLN A 66 6.63 10.16 2.08
CA GLN A 66 5.49 10.83 1.46
C GLN A 66 4.25 9.92 1.40
N ALA A 67 4.40 8.64 1.71
CA ALA A 67 3.34 7.69 2.01
C ALA A 67 3.88 6.65 3.00
N ILE A 68 3.01 5.94 3.71
CA ILE A 68 3.39 4.89 4.66
C ILE A 68 2.80 3.56 4.20
N ASP A 69 3.65 2.58 3.98
CA ASP A 69 3.29 1.19 3.69
C ASP A 69 3.05 0.41 4.99
N ILE A 70 1.97 -0.37 5.01
CA ILE A 70 1.48 -1.06 6.20
C ILE A 70 1.17 -2.51 5.86
N ASN A 71 2.00 -3.41 6.38
CA ASN A 71 1.83 -4.85 6.27
C ASN A 71 1.26 -5.44 7.57
N GLY A 72 0.39 -6.45 7.46
CA GLY A 72 -0.17 -7.19 8.62
C GLY A 72 0.04 -8.70 8.58
N GLY A 73 1.01 -9.18 7.80
CA GLY A 73 1.34 -10.58 7.60
C GLY A 73 2.01 -11.21 8.82
N ILE A 74 1.19 -11.54 9.83
CA ILE A 74 1.61 -12.28 11.02
C ILE A 74 0.96 -13.66 10.97
N PRO A 75 1.74 -14.76 10.84
CA PRO A 75 1.19 -16.11 10.84
C PRO A 75 0.30 -16.39 12.05
N GLY A 76 -0.87 -16.99 11.81
CA GLY A 76 -1.85 -17.35 12.84
C GLY A 76 -2.70 -16.19 13.37
N HIS A 77 -2.62 -15.00 12.77
CA HIS A 77 -3.38 -13.82 13.21
C HIS A 77 -4.27 -13.28 12.08
N ASP A 78 -5.33 -12.57 12.45
CA ASP A 78 -6.27 -11.95 11.52
C ASP A 78 -5.60 -10.75 10.82
N ARG A 79 -5.14 -10.97 9.58
CA ARG A 79 -4.46 -9.97 8.75
C ARG A 79 -5.33 -8.72 8.53
N PHE A 80 -6.63 -8.90 8.30
CA PHE A 80 -7.54 -7.78 8.08
C PHE A 80 -7.60 -6.87 9.32
N ARG A 81 -7.76 -7.47 10.52
CA ARG A 81 -7.79 -6.70 11.77
C ARG A 81 -6.47 -6.00 12.04
N LEU A 82 -5.34 -6.68 11.80
CA LEU A 82 -4.00 -6.12 12.00
C LEU A 82 -3.77 -4.90 11.12
N ILE A 83 -4.00 -5.03 9.81
CA ILE A 83 -3.83 -3.92 8.87
C ILE A 83 -4.79 -2.78 9.21
N SER A 84 -6.08 -3.07 9.40
CA SER A 84 -7.08 -2.02 9.69
C SER A 84 -6.75 -1.22 10.95
N SER A 85 -6.28 -1.89 12.00
CA SER A 85 -5.90 -1.23 13.25
C SER A 85 -4.59 -0.44 13.11
N ALA A 86 -3.62 -0.97 12.36
CA ALA A 86 -2.39 -0.26 12.05
C ALA A 86 -2.65 0.99 11.20
N VAL A 87 -3.50 0.90 10.17
CA VAL A 87 -3.96 2.04 9.36
C VAL A 87 -4.55 3.13 10.25
N ALA A 88 -5.50 2.78 11.13
CA ALA A 88 -6.12 3.75 12.03
C ALA A 88 -5.08 4.41 12.97
N ALA A 89 -4.09 3.64 13.43
CA ALA A 89 -3.00 4.17 14.25
C ALA A 89 -2.09 5.14 13.46
N VAL A 90 -1.71 4.78 12.23
CA VAL A 90 -0.87 5.62 11.36
C VAL A 90 -1.60 6.92 11.00
N GLU A 91 -2.85 6.86 10.58
CA GLU A 91 -3.65 8.04 10.23
C GLU A 91 -3.83 9.01 11.41
N ALA A 92 -3.87 8.49 12.65
CA ALA A 92 -3.92 9.31 13.86
C ALA A 92 -2.55 9.93 14.21
N ALA A 93 -1.45 9.40 13.69
CA ALA A 93 -0.10 9.83 14.01
C ALA A 93 0.48 10.82 12.98
N VAL A 94 0.20 10.61 11.69
CA VAL A 94 0.79 11.38 10.59
C VAL A 94 -0.22 11.65 9.47
N PRO A 95 -0.14 12.80 8.78
CA PRO A 95 -1.07 13.16 7.70
C PRO A 95 -0.65 12.59 6.33
N LEU A 96 -0.01 11.42 6.28
CA LEU A 96 0.51 10.84 5.03
C LEU A 96 -0.51 9.87 4.39
N PRO A 97 -0.56 9.77 3.04
CA PRO A 97 -1.26 8.70 2.35
C PRO A 97 -0.80 7.31 2.77
N ILE A 98 -1.69 6.33 2.64
CA ILE A 98 -1.46 4.94 3.07
C ILE A 98 -1.24 4.04 1.85
N SER A 99 -0.23 3.17 1.94
CA SER A 99 -0.07 1.98 1.11
C SER A 99 -0.45 0.74 1.94
N ILE A 100 -1.43 -0.02 1.46
CA ILE A 100 -1.97 -1.20 2.13
C ILE A 100 -1.22 -2.41 1.58
N ASP A 101 -0.41 -3.07 2.41
CA ASP A 101 0.42 -4.21 1.99
C ASP A 101 -0.22 -5.58 2.33
N SER A 102 -0.75 -6.25 1.31
CA SER A 102 -1.41 -7.55 1.39
C SER A 102 -1.41 -8.27 0.03
N GLU A 103 -1.18 -9.59 0.05
CA GLU A 103 -1.35 -10.46 -1.12
C GLU A 103 -2.82 -10.83 -1.43
N ASP A 104 -3.76 -10.48 -0.54
CA ASP A 104 -5.19 -10.79 -0.67
C ASP A 104 -6.00 -9.58 -1.17
N PRO A 105 -6.53 -9.61 -2.41
CA PRO A 105 -7.35 -8.54 -2.98
C PRO A 105 -8.59 -8.18 -2.14
N LEU A 106 -9.17 -9.14 -1.42
CA LEU A 106 -10.34 -8.89 -0.57
C LEU A 106 -9.94 -8.04 0.65
N ILE A 107 -8.76 -8.29 1.22
CA ILE A 107 -8.23 -7.48 2.33
C ILE A 107 -7.89 -6.08 1.82
N LEU A 108 -7.23 -5.98 0.67
CA LEU A 108 -6.90 -4.69 0.03
C LEU A 108 -8.17 -3.83 -0.13
N GLU A 109 -9.22 -4.37 -0.75
CA GLU A 109 -10.48 -3.65 -0.95
C GLU A 109 -11.13 -3.25 0.38
N ARG A 110 -11.22 -4.19 1.32
CA ARG A 110 -11.94 -3.96 2.58
C ARG A 110 -11.25 -2.90 3.44
N VAL A 111 -9.93 -2.90 3.49
CA VAL A 111 -9.16 -1.88 4.22
C VAL A 111 -9.27 -0.54 3.50
N ALA A 112 -9.13 -0.50 2.18
CA ALA A 112 -9.19 0.73 1.40
C ALA A 112 -10.49 1.52 1.59
N ARG A 113 -11.63 0.83 1.76
CA ARG A 113 -12.93 1.47 2.08
C ARG A 113 -12.95 2.26 3.39
N SER A 114 -11.98 2.04 4.28
CA SER A 114 -11.87 2.71 5.57
C SER A 114 -10.76 3.77 5.63
N VAL A 115 -9.89 3.84 4.60
CA VAL A 115 -8.81 4.82 4.53
C VAL A 115 -9.36 6.18 4.11
N ALA A 116 -8.87 7.23 4.73
CA ALA A 116 -9.19 8.58 4.30
C ALA A 116 -8.29 9.04 3.16
N GLY A 117 -8.89 9.37 2.02
CA GLY A 117 -8.20 9.85 0.82
C GLY A 117 -8.09 8.76 -0.25
N ILE A 118 -6.97 8.74 -0.98
CA ILE A 118 -6.71 7.80 -2.07
C ILE A 118 -5.55 6.91 -1.63
N PRO A 119 -5.81 5.67 -1.16
CA PRO A 119 -4.77 4.73 -0.78
C PRO A 119 -4.08 4.11 -2.01
N LEU A 120 -2.92 3.50 -1.77
CA LEU A 120 -2.27 2.57 -2.69
C LEU A 120 -2.57 1.13 -2.25
N LEU A 121 -3.07 0.29 -3.15
CA LEU A 121 -3.20 -1.15 -2.94
C LEU A 121 -1.89 -1.82 -3.35
N ASN A 122 -1.17 -2.40 -2.39
CA ASN A 122 0.12 -3.05 -2.60
C ASN A 122 0.00 -4.53 -2.19
N SER A 123 -0.07 -5.50 -3.07
CA SER A 123 -0.12 -5.42 -4.52
C SER A 123 -0.88 -6.64 -5.06
N VAL A 124 -1.12 -6.66 -6.36
CA VAL A 124 -1.56 -7.85 -7.08
C VAL A 124 -0.50 -8.32 -8.06
N THR A 125 -0.61 -9.56 -8.52
CA THR A 125 0.26 -10.15 -9.54
C THR A 125 -0.42 -10.11 -10.91
N CYS A 126 0.28 -10.52 -11.97
CA CYS A 126 -0.27 -10.69 -13.31
C CYS A 126 -1.00 -12.03 -13.51
N GLU A 127 -1.28 -12.77 -12.43
CA GLU A 127 -2.18 -13.92 -12.48
C GLU A 127 -3.60 -13.45 -12.80
N PRO A 128 -4.29 -13.99 -13.83
CA PRO A 128 -5.53 -13.39 -14.35
C PRO A 128 -6.60 -13.11 -13.29
N GLU A 129 -6.86 -14.08 -12.41
CA GLU A 129 -7.88 -13.96 -11.36
C GLU A 129 -7.49 -12.93 -10.28
N VAL A 130 -6.21 -12.87 -9.91
CA VAL A 130 -5.71 -11.93 -8.89
C VAL A 130 -5.71 -10.52 -9.44
N LEU A 131 -5.26 -10.35 -10.70
CA LEU A 131 -5.26 -9.07 -11.40
C LEU A 131 -6.68 -8.52 -11.57
N GLU A 132 -7.62 -9.34 -12.05
CA GLU A 132 -9.02 -8.93 -12.24
C GLU A 132 -9.64 -8.46 -10.91
N LYS A 133 -9.45 -9.23 -9.83
CA LYS A 133 -9.93 -8.84 -8.49
C LYS A 133 -9.28 -7.55 -8.00
N GLY A 134 -7.98 -7.39 -8.22
CA GLY A 134 -7.23 -6.19 -7.86
C GLY A 134 -7.70 -4.93 -8.58
N LEU A 135 -7.85 -5.01 -9.90
CA LEU A 135 -8.37 -3.92 -10.73
C LEU A 135 -9.79 -3.54 -10.31
N ALA A 136 -10.65 -4.53 -10.10
CA ALA A 136 -12.02 -4.28 -9.67
C ALA A 136 -12.07 -3.69 -8.24
N ALA A 137 -11.16 -4.08 -7.35
CA ALA A 137 -11.02 -3.47 -6.02
C ALA A 137 -10.58 -2.00 -6.12
N ALA A 138 -9.58 -1.70 -6.96
CA ALA A 138 -9.10 -0.35 -7.22
C ALA A 138 -10.23 0.54 -7.79
N GLU A 139 -10.96 0.05 -8.78
CA GLU A 139 -12.12 0.73 -9.37
C GLU A 139 -13.20 1.05 -8.33
N ARG A 140 -13.60 0.05 -7.52
CA ARG A 140 -14.65 0.23 -6.50
C ARG A 140 -14.26 1.16 -5.35
N THR A 141 -12.97 1.31 -5.08
CA THR A 141 -12.46 2.10 -3.96
C THR A 141 -11.89 3.46 -4.39
N GLY A 142 -11.63 3.65 -5.69
CA GLY A 142 -10.90 4.79 -6.22
C GLY A 142 -9.41 4.79 -5.84
N ALA A 143 -8.88 3.65 -5.37
CA ALA A 143 -7.50 3.51 -4.94
C ALA A 143 -6.54 3.39 -6.14
N ALA A 144 -5.29 3.79 -5.93
CA ALA A 144 -4.20 3.42 -6.83
C ALA A 144 -3.83 1.94 -6.61
N LEU A 145 -3.24 1.28 -7.60
CA LEU A 145 -2.88 -0.14 -7.54
C LEU A 145 -1.44 -0.37 -7.98
N VAL A 146 -0.69 -1.15 -7.21
CA VAL A 146 0.58 -1.74 -7.64
C VAL A 146 0.30 -3.12 -8.24
N VAL A 147 0.77 -3.32 -9.48
CA VAL A 147 0.79 -4.63 -10.13
C VAL A 147 2.24 -5.10 -10.21
N LEU A 148 2.55 -6.21 -9.57
CA LEU A 148 3.85 -6.86 -9.66
C LEU A 148 3.94 -7.62 -10.99
N THR A 149 5.03 -7.40 -11.72
CA THR A 149 5.34 -8.08 -12.99
C THR A 149 5.81 -9.51 -12.75
N MET A 150 4.93 -10.33 -12.19
CA MET A 150 5.10 -11.75 -11.91
C MET A 150 3.78 -12.50 -12.08
N ASP A 151 3.86 -13.79 -12.32
CA ASP A 151 2.70 -14.69 -12.35
C ASP A 151 2.98 -15.98 -11.57
N SER A 152 2.19 -17.03 -11.79
CA SER A 152 2.34 -18.32 -11.10
C SER A 152 3.69 -19.03 -11.37
N ARG A 153 4.45 -18.57 -12.37
CA ARG A 153 5.81 -19.02 -12.68
C ARG A 153 6.88 -18.19 -11.95
N GLY A 154 6.47 -17.19 -11.17
CA GLY A 154 7.33 -16.28 -10.45
C GLY A 154 7.68 -15.02 -11.26
N ILE A 155 8.77 -14.37 -10.86
CA ILE A 155 9.27 -13.14 -11.48
C ILE A 155 10.11 -13.54 -12.70
N PRO A 156 9.84 -13.01 -13.92
CA PRO A 156 10.68 -13.27 -15.08
C PRO A 156 12.14 -12.84 -14.85
N GLU A 157 13.08 -13.66 -15.30
CA GLU A 157 14.52 -13.40 -15.10
C GLU A 157 15.03 -12.19 -15.89
N ASP A 158 14.41 -11.89 -17.04
CA ASP A 158 14.84 -10.82 -17.95
C ASP A 158 13.87 -9.62 -18.02
N ALA A 159 14.36 -8.52 -18.58
CA ALA A 159 13.58 -7.30 -18.75
C ALA A 159 12.41 -7.48 -19.73
N LYS A 160 12.58 -8.34 -20.75
CA LYS A 160 11.55 -8.59 -21.76
C LYS A 160 10.32 -9.28 -21.17
N GLY A 161 10.52 -10.29 -20.33
CA GLY A 161 9.45 -10.98 -19.64
C GLY A 161 8.70 -10.07 -18.67
N ARG A 162 9.41 -9.20 -17.94
CA ARG A 162 8.78 -8.22 -17.04
C ARG A 162 7.96 -7.19 -17.83
N LEU A 163 8.49 -6.68 -18.94
CA LEU A 163 7.78 -5.76 -19.82
C LEU A 163 6.53 -6.40 -20.42
N PHE A 164 6.63 -7.63 -20.91
CA PHE A 164 5.50 -8.37 -21.44
C PHE A 164 4.36 -8.52 -20.42
N LEU A 165 4.68 -8.78 -19.15
CA LEU A 165 3.68 -8.83 -18.09
C LEU A 165 3.07 -7.46 -17.78
N ALA A 166 3.89 -6.39 -17.79
CA ALA A 166 3.40 -5.03 -17.59
C ALA A 166 2.44 -4.59 -18.71
N GLU A 167 2.78 -4.85 -19.97
CA GLU A 167 1.94 -4.54 -21.15
C GLU A 167 0.61 -5.30 -21.13
N ARG A 168 0.58 -6.51 -20.56
CA ARG A 168 -0.65 -7.28 -20.38
C ARG A 168 -1.55 -6.77 -19.25
N ALA A 169 -0.99 -6.03 -18.30
CA ALA A 169 -1.71 -5.50 -17.14
C ALA A 169 -2.19 -4.04 -17.33
N ALA A 170 -1.69 -3.35 -18.35
CA ALA A 170 -2.07 -2.00 -18.74
C ALA A 170 -3.35 -1.97 -19.59
#